data_AF-A0A7J4N586-F1
#
_entry.id   AF-A0A7J4N586-F1
#
_cell.length_a   1.000
_cell.length_b   1.000
_cell.length_c   1.000
_cell.angle_alpha   90.00
_cell.angle_beta   90.00
_cell.angle_gamma   90.00
#
_symmetry.space_group_name_H-M   'P 1'
#
loop_
_entity.id
_entity.type
_entity.pdbx_description
1 polymer ?
#
loop_
_entity_poly.entity_id
_entity_poly.type
_entity_poly.pdbx_seq_one_letter_code
_entity_poly.pdbx_strand_id
1 'polypeptide(L)'
;MRGDDTKLNCMDCDTGLFPSESEKLLVNGQLIEIVGLDEIMEQVRKLKMPQRKLVADELLARAKERRAVPEGSEKLYRDALMDEYDRRYLTVM
;
A
#
# COMPACT_ATOMS: atom_id res chain seq x y z
N MET A 1 24.64 35.89 11.29
CA MET A 1 25.08 34.71 10.54
C MET A 1 23.93 33.70 10.59
N ARG A 2 23.49 33.20 9.43
CA ARG A 2 22.33 32.32 9.26
C ARG A 2 22.60 30.96 9.93
N GLY A 3 21.87 30.66 10.99
CA GLY A 3 21.62 29.29 11.41
C GLY A 3 20.44 28.78 10.59
N ASP A 4 20.70 27.81 9.72
CA ASP A 4 19.65 27.02 9.07
C ASP A 4 19.68 25.63 9.70
N ASP A 5 19.17 25.56 10.92
CA ASP A 5 18.68 24.32 11.51
C ASP A 5 17.39 23.98 10.75
N THR A 6 17.53 23.34 9.59
CA THR A 6 16.41 22.71 8.89
C THR A 6 15.86 21.62 9.81
N LYS A 7 14.94 22.01 10.70
CA LYS A 7 14.08 21.12 11.46
C LYS A 7 13.31 20.27 10.43
N LEU A 8 13.86 19.10 10.13
CA LEU A 8 13.06 17.98 9.63
C LEU A 8 12.07 17.64 10.74
N ASN A 9 10.94 18.34 10.72
CA ASN A 9 9.74 17.93 11.42
C ASN A 9 9.29 16.64 10.73
N CYS A 10 9.69 15.50 11.28
CA CYS A 10 8.92 14.27 11.16
C CYS A 10 7.58 14.54 11.84
N MET A 11 6.62 15.05 11.07
CA MET A 11 5.23 15.15 11.49
C MET A 11 4.67 13.72 11.54
N ASP A 12 4.40 13.27 12.77
CA ASP A 12 3.39 12.31 13.17
C ASP A 12 2.95 11.29 12.11
N CYS A 13 3.50 10.07 12.21
CA CYS A 13 2.79 8.86 11.82
C CYS A 13 1.86 8.44 12.96
N ASP A 14 0.90 9.31 13.33
CA ASP A 14 -0.11 9.00 14.34
C ASP A 14 -1.44 8.67 13.66
N THR A 15 -1.74 7.37 13.66
CA THR A 15 -3.07 6.76 13.79
C THR A 15 -4.27 7.57 13.27
N GLY A 16 -4.41 7.67 11.94
CA GLY A 16 -5.58 8.25 11.28
C GLY A 16 -6.15 7.30 10.23
N LEU A 17 -6.91 6.29 10.65
CA LEU A 17 -7.86 5.58 9.79
C LEU A 17 -8.95 6.57 9.34
N PHE A 18 -8.66 7.39 8.32
CA PHE A 18 -9.66 8.18 7.62
C PHE A 18 -10.09 7.39 6.37
N PRO A 19 -11.26 6.75 6.35
CA PRO A 19 -11.68 5.87 5.25
C PRO A 19 -12.22 6.65 4.03
N SER A 20 -11.60 7.75 3.62
CA SER A 20 -12.20 8.64 2.61
C SER A 20 -11.21 9.50 1.83
N GLU A 21 -10.07 8.97 1.41
CA GLU A 21 -9.32 9.50 0.26
C GLU A 21 -8.80 8.31 -0.54
N SER A 22 -8.90 8.34 -1.86
CA SER A 22 -8.42 7.28 -2.73
C SER A 22 -6.96 6.97 -2.41
N GLU A 23 -6.71 5.78 -1.87
CA GLU A 23 -5.35 5.37 -1.53
C GLU A 23 -4.50 5.25 -2.80
N LYS A 24 -3.33 5.90 -2.80
CA LYS A 24 -2.42 5.86 -3.93
C LYS A 24 -1.47 4.67 -3.78
N LEU A 25 -1.54 3.74 -4.73
CA LEU A 25 -0.58 2.66 -4.88
C LEU A 25 0.53 3.07 -5.86
N LEU A 26 1.79 2.89 -5.48
CA LEU A 26 2.92 3.13 -6.36
C LEU A 26 3.15 1.93 -7.29
N VAL A 27 2.63 1.98 -8.52
CA VAL A 27 2.82 0.95 -9.53
C VAL A 27 3.89 1.37 -10.53
N ASN A 28 5.03 0.67 -10.54
CA ASN A 28 6.13 0.93 -11.49
C ASN A 28 6.63 2.40 -11.47
N GLY A 29 6.68 3.01 -10.29
CA GLY A 29 7.06 4.42 -10.10
C GLY A 29 5.95 5.43 -10.40
N GLN A 30 4.74 4.96 -10.73
CA GLN A 30 3.58 5.81 -10.97
C GLN A 30 2.57 5.65 -9.82
N LEU A 31 2.14 6.77 -9.24
CA LEU A 31 1.09 6.75 -8.22
C LEU A 31 -0.27 6.57 -8.90
N ILE A 32 -0.91 5.43 -8.64
CA ILE A 32 -2.23 5.07 -9.15
C ILE A 32 -3.21 5.05 -7.99
N GLU A 33 -4.33 5.76 -8.13
CA GLU A 33 -5.40 5.71 -7.13
C GLU A 33 -6.15 4.39 -7.22
N ILE A 34 -6.15 3.62 -6.13
CA ILE A 34 -6.89 2.37 -5.99
C ILE A 34 -7.98 2.57 -4.94
N VAL A 35 -9.22 2.54 -5.40
CA VAL A 35 -10.39 2.69 -4.53
C VAL A 35 -10.53 1.44 -3.64
N GLY A 36 -10.49 1.65 -2.33
CA GLY A 36 -10.58 0.58 -1.33
C GLY A 36 -9.33 -0.29 -1.21
N LEU A 37 -8.15 0.28 -1.51
CA LEU A 37 -6.88 -0.40 -1.28
C LEU A 37 -6.69 -0.80 0.19
N ASP A 38 -7.03 0.09 1.13
CA ASP A 38 -6.88 -0.20 2.56
C ASP A 38 -7.78 -1.33 3.03
N GLU A 39 -9.04 -1.38 2.56
CA GLU A 39 -9.91 -2.54 2.80
C GLU A 39 -9.28 -3.84 2.31
N ILE A 40 -8.70 -3.84 1.10
CA ILE A 40 -8.03 -5.01 0.53
C ILE A 40 -6.83 -5.41 1.42
N MET A 41 -6.00 -4.43 1.80
CA MET A 41 -4.84 -4.61 2.67
C MET A 41 -5.22 -5.19 4.03
N GLU A 42 -6.22 -4.59 4.69
CA GLU A 42 -6.73 -5.04 5.98
C GLU A 42 -7.30 -6.45 5.90
N GLN A 43 -8.07 -6.78 4.87
CA GLN A 43 -8.61 -8.13 4.70
C GLN A 43 -7.51 -9.16 4.56
N VAL A 44 -6.51 -8.90 3.71
CA VAL A 44 -5.38 -9.83 3.54
C VAL A 44 -4.53 -9.93 4.81
N ARG A 45 -4.37 -8.83 5.55
CA ARG A 45 -3.73 -8.85 6.88
C ARG A 45 -4.51 -9.67 7.90
N LYS A 46 -5.84 -9.58 7.92
CA LYS A 46 -6.70 -10.37 8.81
C LYS A 46 -6.58 -11.87 8.55
N LEU A 47 -6.26 -12.28 7.32
CA LEU A 47 -5.98 -13.67 6.97
C LEU A 47 -4.66 -14.20 7.57
N LYS A 48 -3.81 -13.32 8.12
CA LYS A 48 -2.52 -13.65 8.77
C LYS A 48 -1.70 -14.66 7.96
N MET A 49 -1.61 -14.42 6.66
CA MET A 49 -0.91 -15.33 5.76
C MET A 49 0.58 -15.36 6.10
N PRO A 50 1.19 -16.54 6.27
CA PRO A 50 2.60 -16.66 6.65
C PRO A 50 3.55 -16.39 5.47
N GLN A 51 3.06 -16.44 4.23
CA GLN A 51 3.89 -16.30 3.04
C GLN A 51 3.58 -15.01 2.28
N ARG A 52 4.61 -14.20 2.06
CA ARG A 52 4.57 -13.02 1.18
C ARG A 52 4.00 -13.35 -0.20
N LYS A 53 4.36 -14.48 -0.80
CA LYS A 53 3.84 -14.89 -2.11
C LYS A 53 2.32 -15.04 -2.13
N LEU A 54 1.73 -15.59 -1.06
CA LEU A 54 0.28 -15.76 -0.92
C LEU A 54 -0.40 -14.42 -0.68
N VAL A 55 0.17 -13.57 0.18
CA VAL A 55 -0.30 -12.20 0.39
C VAL A 55 -0.40 -11.45 -0.94
N ALA A 56 0.67 -11.51 -1.76
CA ALA A 56 0.71 -10.85 -3.05
C ALA A 56 -0.37 -11.36 -4.04
N ASP A 57 -0.58 -12.68 -4.06
CA ASP A 57 -1.56 -13.32 -4.94
C ASP A 57 -3.00 -12.94 -4.53
N GLU A 58 -3.24 -12.93 -3.23
CA GLU A 58 -4.53 -12.61 -2.63
C GLU A 58 -4.87 -11.11 -2.75
N LEU A 59 -3.89 -10.22 -2.55
CA LEU A 59 -4.05 -8.78 -2.80
C LEU A 59 -4.40 -8.53 -4.28
N LEU A 60 -3.70 -9.20 -5.19
CA LEU A 60 -3.95 -9.10 -6.62
C LEU A 60 -5.34 -9.62 -7.00
N ALA A 61 -5.76 -10.76 -6.44
CA ALA A 61 -7.08 -11.34 -6.68
C ALA A 61 -8.20 -10.36 -6.28
N ARG A 62 -8.12 -9.79 -5.07
CA ARG A 62 -9.09 -8.78 -4.61
C ARG A 62 -9.06 -7.49 -5.43
N ALA A 63 -7.87 -7.02 -5.82
CA ALA A 63 -7.73 -5.84 -6.66
C ALA A 63 -8.32 -6.06 -8.06
N LYS A 64 -8.18 -7.27 -8.60
CA LYS A 64 -8.84 -7.69 -9.85
C LYS A 64 -10.36 -7.73 -9.74
N GLU A 65 -10.90 -8.25 -8.63
CA GLU A 65 -12.35 -8.27 -8.39
C GLU A 65 -12.95 -6.85 -8.42
N ARG A 66 -12.20 -5.87 -7.91
CA ARG A 66 -12.58 -4.45 -7.96
C ARG A 66 -12.30 -3.77 -9.31
N ARG A 67 -11.86 -4.53 -10.34
CA ARG A 67 -11.41 -4.02 -11.66
C ARG A 67 -10.34 -2.92 -11.55
N ALA A 68 -9.54 -2.93 -10.48
CA ALA A 68 -8.46 -1.97 -10.28
C ALA A 68 -7.18 -2.34 -11.05
N VAL A 69 -7.11 -3.55 -11.60
CA VAL A 69 -5.93 -4.10 -12.28
C VAL A 69 -6.27 -4.42 -13.74
N PRO A 70 -5.64 -3.76 -14.72
CA PRO A 70 -5.78 -4.13 -16.12
C PRO A 70 -5.05 -5.43 -16.44
N GLU A 71 -5.62 -6.23 -17.33
CA GLU A 71 -5.02 -7.47 -17.84
C GLU A 71 -3.66 -7.17 -18.47
N GLY A 72 -2.62 -7.91 -18.06
CA GLY A 72 -1.23 -7.67 -18.48
C GLY A 72 -0.40 -6.76 -17.55
N SER A 73 -1.01 -6.00 -16.64
CA SER A 73 -0.28 -5.24 -15.61
C SER A 73 -0.30 -5.94 -14.24
N GLU A 74 -0.81 -7.17 -14.18
CA GLU A 74 -0.97 -7.95 -12.96
C GLU A 74 0.33 -8.11 -12.18
N LYS A 75 1.44 -8.36 -12.87
CA LYS A 75 2.75 -8.48 -12.24
C LYS A 75 3.18 -7.17 -11.58
N LEU A 76 2.97 -6.05 -12.25
CA LEU A 76 3.33 -4.72 -11.74
C LEU A 76 2.50 -4.37 -10.51
N TYR A 77 1.18 -4.62 -10.58
CA TYR A 77 0.29 -4.40 -9.45
C TYR A 77 0.59 -5.34 -8.29
N ARG A 78 0.90 -6.61 -8.57
CA ARG A 78 1.29 -7.57 -7.53
C ARG A 78 2.51 -7.09 -6.75
N ASP A 79 3.54 -6.63 -7.46
CA ASP A 79 4.78 -6.14 -6.84
C ASP A 79 4.50 -4.86 -6.03
N ALA A 80 3.76 -3.91 -6.62
CA ALA A 80 3.35 -2.69 -5.96
C ALA A 80 2.49 -2.93 -4.69
N LEU A 81 1.54 -3.86 -4.77
CA LEU A 81 0.70 -4.26 -3.64
C LEU A 81 1.53 -4.90 -2.52
N MET A 82 2.52 -5.74 -2.86
CA MET A 82 3.47 -6.26 -1.88
C MET A 82 4.29 -5.16 -1.23
N ASP A 83 4.82 -4.23 -2.01
CA ASP A 83 5.70 -3.16 -1.55
C ASP A 83 4.96 -2.23 -0.57
N GLU A 84 3.74 -1.81 -0.94
CA GLU A 84 2.89 -1.01 -0.08
C GLU A 84 2.46 -1.77 1.18
N TYR A 85 2.15 -3.07 1.07
CA TYR A 85 1.85 -3.91 2.24
C TYR A 85 3.05 -4.00 3.19
N ASP A 86 4.25 -4.16 2.65
CA ASP A 86 5.49 -4.19 3.44
C ASP A 86 5.75 -2.85 4.13
N ARG A 87 5.58 -1.76 3.40
CA ARG A 87 5.75 -0.41 3.93
C ARG A 87 4.77 -0.10 5.07
N ARG A 88 3.51 -0.56 4.96
CA ARG A 88 2.49 -0.34 5.99
C ARG A 88 2.64 -1.23 7.22
N TYR A 89 3.08 -2.48 7.03
CA TYR A 89 2.97 -3.50 8.09
C TYR A 89 4.30 -4.11 8.54
N LEU A 90 5.36 -4.01 7.74
CA LEU A 90 6.70 -4.54 8.04
C LEU A 90 7.71 -3.44 8.40
N THR A 91 7.50 -2.19 7.97
CA THR A 91 8.37 -1.03 8.33
C THR A 91 8.15 -0.49 9.76
N VAL A 92 7.27 -1.09 10.56
CA VAL A 92 7.03 -0.69 11.97
C VAL A 92 7.97 -1.43 12.94
N MET A 93 9.26 -1.57 12.60
CA MET A 93 10.32 -2.05 13.51
C MET A 93 11.52 -1.11 13.51
#